data_AF-A0A930UAN1-F1
#
_entry.id   AF-A0A930UAN1-F1
#
_cell.length_a   1.000
_cell.length_b   1.000
_cell.length_c   1.000
_cell.angle_alpha   90.00
_cell.angle_beta   90.00
_cell.angle_gamma   90.00
#
_symmetry.space_group_name_H-M   'P 1'
#
loop_
_entity.id
_entity.type
_entity.pdbx_description
1 polymer ?
#
loop_
_entity_poly.entity_id
_entity_poly.type
_entity_poly.pdbx_seq_one_letter_code
_entity_poly.pdbx_strand_id
1 'polypeptide(L)'
;MESTINTIEKAFIAEGLNITLMPIVDHLQNEADKNAVIKNYIIDVVVRSLNNEGQETPWIADYLDDNQNKYENIYYNSPSSGWSVDVVDRWYACTRCGSRRVFRTRAIGRFFWENFSDLIKEIL
;
A
#
# COMPACT_ATOMS: atom_id res chain seq x y z
N MET A 1 -6.53 13.68 -4.47
CA MET A 1 -6.36 14.40 -3.18
C MET A 1 -4.97 14.98 -3.16
N GLU A 2 -4.75 16.09 -2.46
CA GLU A 2 -3.40 16.56 -2.17
C GLU A 2 -2.92 15.90 -0.87
N SER A 3 -1.69 15.39 -0.87
CA SER A 3 -1.06 14.70 0.26
C SER A 3 0.35 15.22 0.44
N THR A 4 0.76 15.38 1.70
CA THR A 4 2.15 15.66 2.07
C THR A 4 3.03 14.42 1.88
N ILE A 5 2.45 13.22 1.89
CA ILE A 5 3.11 11.93 1.70
C ILE A 5 3.21 11.61 0.20
N ASN A 6 4.02 12.38 -0.52
CA ASN A 6 4.21 12.23 -1.97
C ASN A 6 5.56 11.61 -2.38
N THR A 7 6.39 11.20 -1.41
CA THR A 7 7.61 10.40 -1.64
C THR A 7 7.73 9.31 -0.58
N ILE A 8 8.56 8.30 -0.85
CA ILE A 8 8.82 7.21 0.11
C ILE A 8 9.50 7.77 1.37
N GLU A 9 10.45 8.70 1.24
CA GLU A 9 11.14 9.33 2.37
C GLU A 9 10.15 10.02 3.31
N LYS A 10 9.17 10.73 2.76
CA LYS A 10 8.14 11.40 3.57
C LYS A 10 7.23 10.41 4.29
N ALA A 11 6.91 9.28 3.66
CA ALA A 11 6.17 8.20 4.31
C ALA A 11 6.95 7.64 5.51
N PHE A 12 8.25 7.38 5.35
CA PHE A 12 9.11 6.91 6.43
C PHE A 12 9.22 7.93 7.56
N ILE A 13 9.41 9.22 7.24
CA ILE A 13 9.45 10.31 8.24
C ILE A 13 8.13 10.39 9.02
N ALA A 14 6.98 10.30 8.34
CA ALA A 14 5.66 10.34 8.97
C ALA A 14 5.44 9.20 9.95
N GLU A 15 6.03 8.03 9.69
CA GLU A 15 5.96 6.85 10.56
C GLU A 15 7.09 6.82 11.61
N GLY A 16 7.97 7.83 11.65
CA GLY A 16 9.11 7.88 12.56
C GLY A 16 10.18 6.82 12.29
N LEU A 17 10.28 6.34 11.05
CA LEU A 17 11.18 5.27 10.61
C LEU A 17 12.40 5.84 9.88
N ASN A 18 13.54 5.15 10.02
CA ASN A 18 14.72 5.44 9.21
C ASN A 18 14.69 4.65 7.91
N ILE A 19 14.64 5.35 6.77
CA ILE A 19 14.62 4.73 5.43
C ILE A 19 15.88 3.92 5.11
N THR A 20 17.00 4.12 5.83
CA THR A 20 18.20 3.30 5.61
C THR A 20 18.15 1.96 6.34
N LEU A 21 17.15 1.75 7.21
CA LEU A 21 16.97 0.52 7.99
C LEU A 21 15.86 -0.33 7.36
N MET A 22 16.26 -1.21 6.45
CA MET A 22 15.36 -2.15 5.75
C MET A 22 15.33 -3.53 6.44
N PRO A 23 14.31 -4.37 6.17
CA PRO A 23 14.29 -5.75 6.62
C PRO A 23 15.56 -6.51 6.20
N ILE A 24 16.10 -7.31 7.12
CA ILE A 24 17.27 -8.16 6.83
C ILE A 24 16.81 -9.36 6.01
N VAL A 25 17.27 -9.44 4.76
CA VAL A 25 16.85 -10.46 3.78
C VAL A 25 17.99 -11.36 3.31
N ASP A 26 19.16 -11.29 3.98
CA ASP A 26 20.38 -12.01 3.58
C ASP A 26 20.23 -13.55 3.59
N HIS A 27 19.24 -14.05 4.34
CA HIS A 27 18.91 -15.47 4.41
C HIS A 27 18.17 -15.98 3.15
N LEU A 28 17.62 -15.09 2.33
CA LEU A 28 16.96 -15.44 1.07
C LEU A 28 18.00 -15.64 -0.02
N GLN A 29 17.85 -16.69 -0.83
CA GLN A 29 18.82 -17.02 -1.89
C GLN A 29 18.53 -16.26 -3.20
N ASN A 30 17.27 -15.97 -3.48
CA ASN A 30 16.84 -15.34 -4.72
C ASN A 30 16.71 -13.83 -4.55
N GLU A 31 17.37 -13.07 -5.44
CA GLU A 31 17.28 -11.59 -5.45
C GLU A 31 15.86 -11.08 -5.70
N ALA A 32 15.04 -11.80 -6.46
CA ALA A 32 13.64 -11.43 -6.66
C ALA A 32 12.85 -11.49 -5.34
N ASP A 33 13.09 -12.52 -4.52
CA ASP A 33 12.42 -12.69 -3.23
C ASP A 33 12.88 -11.60 -2.23
N LYS A 34 14.18 -11.30 -2.20
CA LYS A 34 14.74 -10.17 -1.42
C LYS A 34 14.06 -8.86 -1.76
N ASN A 35 14.00 -8.55 -3.06
CA ASN A 35 13.38 -7.32 -3.57
C ASN A 35 11.89 -7.28 -3.24
N ALA A 36 11.17 -8.40 -3.36
CA ALA A 36 9.76 -8.47 -3.02
C ALA A 36 9.53 -8.17 -1.53
N VAL A 37 10.33 -8.73 -0.62
CA VAL A 37 10.19 -8.45 0.82
C VAL A 37 10.43 -6.97 1.14
N ILE A 38 11.51 -6.40 0.61
CA ILE A 38 11.85 -4.98 0.83
C ILE A 38 10.74 -4.07 0.28
N LYS A 39 10.26 -4.32 -0.93
CA LYS A 39 9.20 -3.50 -1.55
C LYS A 39 7.88 -3.64 -0.81
N ASN A 40 7.52 -4.85 -0.40
CA ASN A 40 6.29 -5.04 0.37
C ASN A 40 6.32 -4.23 1.68
N TYR A 41 7.46 -4.21 2.37
CA TYR A 41 7.66 -3.39 3.56
C TYR A 41 7.52 -1.88 3.25
N ILE A 42 8.17 -1.39 2.20
CA ILE A 42 8.08 0.02 1.78
C ILE A 42 6.63 0.41 1.49
N ILE A 43 5.91 -0.42 0.74
CA ILE A 43 4.52 -0.15 0.40
C ILE A 43 3.66 -0.11 1.65
N ASP A 44 3.85 -1.03 2.61
CA ASP A 44 3.06 -1.04 3.84
C ASP A 44 3.30 0.22 4.68
N VAL A 45 4.52 0.76 4.69
CA VAL A 45 4.85 2.06 5.30
C VAL A 45 4.14 3.21 4.57
N VAL A 46 4.14 3.24 3.24
CA VAL A 46 3.44 4.25 2.43
C VAL A 46 1.93 4.19 2.65
N VAL A 47 1.32 3.00 2.64
CA VAL A 47 -0.12 2.85 2.82
C VAL A 47 -0.54 3.26 4.23
N ARG A 48 0.23 2.87 5.25
CA ARG A 48 -0.04 3.25 6.64
C ARG A 48 0.06 4.76 6.85
N SER A 49 1.14 5.39 6.37
CA SER A 49 1.30 6.85 6.46
C SER A 49 0.18 7.61 5.74
N LEU A 50 -0.19 7.20 4.53
CA LEU A 50 -1.30 7.80 3.79
C LEU A 50 -2.65 7.64 4.51
N ASN A 51 -2.93 6.48 5.10
CA ASN A 51 -4.16 6.25 5.85
C ASN A 51 -4.26 7.11 7.12
N ASN A 52 -3.11 7.35 7.77
CA ASN A 52 -2.99 8.09 9.02
C ASN A 52 -2.80 9.60 8.82
N GLU A 53 -2.57 10.07 7.59
CA GLU A 53 -2.39 11.49 7.31
C GLU A 53 -3.60 12.32 7.77
N GLY A 54 -3.32 13.31 8.63
CA GLY A 54 -4.33 14.19 9.22
C GLY A 54 -5.32 13.48 10.15
N GLN A 55 -4.99 12.30 10.68
CA GLN A 55 -5.80 11.61 11.69
C GLN A 55 -5.26 11.86 13.09
N GLU A 56 -6.16 12.12 14.05
CA GLU A 56 -5.81 12.24 15.47
C GLU A 56 -5.45 10.87 16.09
N THR A 57 -6.08 9.81 15.57
CA THR A 57 -5.82 8.42 15.97
C THR A 57 -5.46 7.60 14.74
N PRO A 58 -4.50 6.65 14.84
CA PRO A 58 -4.15 5.79 13.71
C PRO A 58 -5.38 5.04 13.19
N TRP A 59 -5.61 5.11 11.88
CA TRP A 59 -6.61 4.30 11.23
C TRP A 59 -6.09 2.87 11.05
N ILE A 60 -6.82 1.91 11.60
CA ILE A 60 -6.53 0.49 11.48
C ILE A 60 -7.76 -0.16 10.86
N ALA A 61 -7.54 -0.97 9.83
CA ALA A 61 -8.61 -1.74 9.22
C ALA A 61 -9.13 -2.80 10.20
N ASP A 62 -10.41 -2.68 10.57
CA ASP A 62 -11.15 -3.68 11.33
C ASP A 62 -11.94 -4.55 10.35
N TYR A 63 -11.40 -5.72 10.03
CA TYR A 63 -12.01 -6.69 9.12
C TYR A 63 -13.25 -7.38 9.71
N LEU A 64 -13.62 -7.11 10.96
CA LEU A 64 -14.86 -7.59 11.57
C LEU A 64 -15.97 -6.52 11.53
N ASP A 65 -15.64 -5.25 11.28
CA ASP A 65 -16.61 -4.17 11.19
C ASP A 65 -17.04 -3.90 9.73
N ASP A 66 -18.27 -4.31 9.41
CA ASP A 66 -18.93 -4.07 8.12
C ASP A 66 -19.25 -2.58 7.86
N ASN A 67 -19.30 -1.75 8.90
CA ASN A 67 -19.59 -0.32 8.76
C ASN A 67 -18.33 0.51 8.45
N GLN A 68 -17.15 -0.02 8.77
CA GLN A 68 -15.90 0.65 8.43
C GLN A 68 -15.61 0.50 6.93
N ASN A 69 -15.64 1.64 6.22
CA ASN A 69 -15.26 1.70 4.81
C ASN A 69 -13.80 1.27 4.61
N LYS A 70 -13.58 0.37 3.65
CA LYS A 70 -12.27 -0.12 3.22
C LYS A 70 -12.24 -0.12 1.71
N TYR A 71 -11.16 0.40 1.15
CA TYR A 71 -10.97 0.48 -0.30
C TYR A 71 -9.71 -0.27 -0.70
N GLU A 72 -9.69 -0.85 -1.90
CA GLU A 72 -8.50 -1.53 -2.42
C GLU A 72 -8.30 -1.21 -3.89
N ASN A 73 -7.04 -1.30 -4.34
CA ASN A 73 -6.73 -1.28 -5.76
C ASN A 73 -6.94 -2.69 -6.33
N ILE A 74 -7.69 -2.79 -7.42
CA ILE A 74 -7.77 -4.00 -8.25
C ILE A 74 -6.84 -3.81 -9.44
N TYR A 75 -5.88 -4.72 -9.60
CA TYR A 75 -4.86 -4.66 -10.65
C TYR A 75 -5.18 -5.62 -11.79
N TYR A 76 -4.94 -5.19 -13.03
CA TYR A 76 -5.07 -6.00 -14.24
C TYR A 76 -3.79 -5.91 -15.08
N ASN A 77 -3.35 -7.05 -15.61
CA ASN A 77 -2.22 -7.11 -16.55
C ASN A 77 -2.74 -7.29 -17.97
N SER A 78 -2.35 -6.40 -18.89
CA SER A 78 -2.57 -6.59 -20.32
C SER A 78 -1.23 -6.78 -21.04
N PRO A 79 -1.14 -7.69 -22.03
CA PRO A 79 0.08 -7.86 -22.83
C PRO A 79 0.54 -6.58 -23.54
N SER A 80 -0.38 -5.66 -23.84
CA SER A 80 -0.10 -4.41 -24.57
C SER A 80 0.31 -3.23 -23.70
N SER A 81 0.01 -3.27 -22.39
CA SER A 81 0.17 -2.10 -21.50
C SER A 81 0.74 -2.43 -20.11
N GLY A 82 1.00 -3.71 -19.81
CA GLY A 82 1.45 -4.17 -18.51
C GLY A 82 0.39 -4.03 -17.41
N TRP A 83 0.86 -3.96 -16.17
CA TRP A 83 0.02 -3.80 -14.97
C TRP A 83 -0.58 -2.40 -14.86
N SER A 84 -1.88 -2.35 -14.58
CA SER A 84 -2.64 -1.13 -14.34
C SER A 84 -3.64 -1.32 -13.21
N VAL A 85 -4.08 -0.23 -12.57
CA VAL A 85 -5.25 -0.26 -11.68
C VAL A 85 -6.51 -0.12 -12.53
N ASP A 86 -7.36 -1.14 -12.47
CA ASP A 86 -8.67 -1.14 -13.12
C ASP A 86 -9.65 -0.29 -12.32
N VAL A 87 -9.77 -0.56 -11.01
CA VAL A 87 -10.68 0.17 -10.13
C VAL A 87 -10.15 0.27 -8.70
N VAL A 88 -10.58 1.32 -7.99
CA VAL A 88 -10.47 1.43 -6.53
C VAL A 88 -11.84 1.21 -5.93
N ASP A 89 -12.09 -0.03 -5.51
CA ASP A 89 -13.43 -0.46 -5.10
C ASP A 89 -13.60 -0.50 -3.58
N ARG A 90 -14.83 -0.32 -3.13
CA ARG A 90 -15.22 -0.44 -1.71
C ARG A 90 -15.52 -1.90 -1.42
N TRP A 91 -14.92 -2.45 -0.38
CA TRP A 91 -15.18 -3.82 0.05
C TRP A 91 -15.97 -3.88 1.35
N TYR A 92 -16.94 -4.81 1.40
CA TYR A 92 -17.65 -5.19 2.61
C TYR A 92 -16.76 -6.10 3.47
N ALA A 93 -16.83 -5.97 4.79
CA ALA A 93 -15.88 -6.60 5.71
C ALA A 93 -16.06 -8.13 5.84
N CYS A 94 -17.07 -8.72 5.22
CA CYS A 94 -17.34 -10.16 5.29
C CYS A 94 -16.50 -11.06 4.36
N THR A 95 -15.53 -10.53 3.61
CA THR A 95 -14.72 -11.35 2.70
C THR A 95 -13.46 -11.89 3.39
N ARG A 96 -13.26 -13.21 3.36
CA ARG A 96 -12.10 -13.93 3.93
C ARG A 96 -10.81 -13.70 3.12
N CYS A 97 -10.54 -12.46 2.74
CA CYS A 97 -9.41 -12.08 1.88
C CYS A 97 -8.43 -11.19 2.67
N GLY A 98 -7.97 -11.69 3.82
CA GLY A 98 -6.89 -11.10 4.58
C GLY A 98 -5.54 -11.28 3.86
N SER A 99 -5.29 -10.47 2.83
CA SER A 99 -3.95 -10.17 2.30
C SER A 99 -3.99 -9.06 1.24
N ARG A 100 -4.87 -8.06 1.39
CA ARG A 100 -4.98 -6.93 0.45
C ARG A 100 -4.68 -5.63 1.18
N ARG A 101 -3.90 -4.77 0.54
CA ARG A 101 -3.59 -3.44 1.07
C ARG A 101 -4.85 -2.59 0.99
N VAL A 102 -5.31 -2.15 2.15
CA VAL A 102 -6.55 -1.41 2.29
C VAL A 102 -6.30 0.06 2.56
N PHE A 103 -7.14 0.89 1.96
CA PHE A 103 -7.13 2.33 2.08
C PHE A 103 -8.40 2.78 2.79
N ARG A 104 -8.26 3.78 3.67
CA ARG A 104 -9.36 4.41 4.41
C ARG A 104 -10.37 5.08 3.47
N THR A 105 -9.92 5.59 2.33
CA THR A 105 -10.77 6.24 1.32
C THR A 105 -10.36 5.85 -0.09
N ARG A 106 -11.32 5.93 -1.04
CA ARG A 106 -11.06 5.76 -2.48
C ARG A 106 -10.00 6.74 -3.00
N ALA A 107 -9.99 7.97 -2.49
CA ALA A 107 -9.06 9.01 -2.92
C ALA A 107 -7.61 8.64 -2.57
N ILE A 108 -7.39 8.03 -1.40
CA ILE A 108 -6.07 7.55 -0.98
C ILE A 108 -5.60 6.42 -1.91
N GLY A 109 -6.44 5.42 -2.18
CA GLY A 109 -6.07 4.31 -3.06
C GLY A 109 -5.75 4.75 -4.50
N ARG A 110 -6.45 5.78 -5.02
CA ARG A 110 -6.12 6.39 -6.32
C ARG A 110 -4.79 7.13 -6.27
N PHE A 111 -4.61 7.98 -5.27
CA PHE A 111 -3.37 8.75 -5.09
C PHE A 111 -2.15 7.82 -4.96
N PHE A 112 -2.30 6.73 -4.19
CA PHE A 112 -1.25 5.74 -4.03
C PHE A 112 -0.81 5.17 -5.38
N TRP A 113 -1.76 4.76 -6.24
CA TRP A 113 -1.44 4.27 -7.57
C TRP A 113 -0.75 5.34 -8.43
N GLU A 114 -1.30 6.55 -8.48
CA GLU A 114 -0.77 7.64 -9.32
C GLU A 114 0.67 8.04 -8.98
N ASN A 115 1.08 7.90 -7.72
CA ASN A 115 2.39 8.39 -7.24
C ASN A 115 3.38 7.26 -6.92
N PHE A 116 2.90 6.04 -6.67
CA PHE A 116 3.73 4.93 -6.19
C PHE A 116 3.50 3.63 -6.96
N SER A 117 2.92 3.68 -8.18
CA SER A 117 2.62 2.47 -8.97
C SER A 117 3.82 1.56 -9.20
N ASP A 118 5.01 2.13 -9.28
CA ASP A 118 6.22 1.38 -9.64
C ASP A 118 6.60 0.38 -8.55
N LEU A 119 6.32 0.70 -7.27
CA LEU A 119 6.49 -0.25 -6.17
C LEU A 119 5.64 -1.51 -6.36
N ILE A 120 4.44 -1.36 -6.93
CA ILE A 120 3.50 -2.46 -7.17
C ILE A 120 3.87 -3.24 -8.42
N LYS A 121 4.14 -2.54 -9.53
CA LYS A 121 4.46 -3.17 -10.83
C LYS A 121 5.67 -4.08 -10.76
N GLU A 122 6.60 -3.82 -9.85
CA GLU A 122 7.81 -4.61 -9.69
C GLU A 122 7.66 -5.85 -8.81
N ILE A 123 6.48 -6.07 -8.20
CA ILE A 123 6.19 -7.24 -7.35
C ILE A 123 4.97 -8.06 -7.81
N LEU A 124 4.22 -7.59 -8.82
CA LEU A 124 3.12 -8.30 -9.47
C LEU A 124 3.58 -8.98 -10.76
#